data_AF-A0A969T3N0-F1
#
_entry.id   AF-A0A969T3N0-F1
#
_cell.length_a   1.000
_cell.length_b   1.000
_cell.length_c   1.000
_cell.angle_alpha   90.00
_cell.angle_beta   90.00
_cell.angle_gamma   90.00
#
_symmetry.space_group_name_H-M   'P 1'
#
loop_
_entity.id
_entity.type
_entity.pdbx_description
1 polymer ?
#
loop_
_entity_poly.entity_id
_entity_poly.type
_entity_poly.pdbx_seq_one_letter_code
_entity_poly.pdbx_strand_id
1 'polypeptide(L)'
;MRKIIVVLSLGLALLVCLSSPAAASDLANGAKVFSANCAACHTGGGNLINAAKTLKQSDLEKYEMASIEAIKTQVTKGKNAMPAFGGRLSDTQIDEVAAYVLDQSDKW
;
A
#
# COMPACT_ATOMS: atom_id res chain seq x y z
N MET A 1 -21.62 -38.12 -46.45
CA MET A 1 -20.32 -37.53 -46.86
C MET A 1 -20.42 -36.02 -46.66
N ARG A 2 -20.09 -35.52 -45.46
CA ARG A 2 -18.81 -34.88 -45.08
C ARG A 2 -18.68 -33.47 -45.68
N LYS A 3 -18.52 -32.47 -44.78
CA LYS A 3 -18.05 -31.08 -44.99
C LYS A 3 -19.18 -30.17 -45.51
N ILE A 4 -19.63 -29.15 -44.78
CA ILE A 4 -18.96 -27.87 -44.49
C ILE A 4 -19.50 -27.39 -43.13
N ILE A 5 -18.94 -27.77 -41.99
CA ILE A 5 -17.89 -27.06 -41.24
C ILE A 5 -17.98 -25.53 -41.33
N VAL A 6 -18.61 -24.94 -40.31
CA VAL A 6 -18.07 -23.89 -39.44
C VAL A 6 -17.39 -22.71 -40.15
N VAL A 7 -18.17 -21.75 -40.65
CA VAL A 7 -17.63 -20.42 -40.96
C VAL A 7 -18.68 -19.34 -40.65
N LEU A 8 -19.17 -19.24 -39.42
CA LEU A 8 -19.90 -18.03 -38.99
C LEU A 8 -19.98 -17.84 -37.47
N SER A 9 -18.92 -18.17 -36.74
CA SER A 9 -18.94 -17.99 -35.27
C SER A 9 -17.63 -17.51 -34.67
N LEU A 10 -16.60 -17.26 -35.48
CA LEU A 10 -15.28 -16.87 -35.00
C LEU A 10 -15.04 -15.38 -35.28
N GLY A 11 -15.71 -14.50 -34.53
CA GLY A 11 -15.55 -13.06 -34.78
C GLY A 11 -15.78 -12.11 -33.60
N LEU A 12 -16.33 -12.55 -32.45
CA LEU A 12 -16.70 -11.59 -31.39
C LEU A 12 -16.27 -11.96 -29.97
N ALA A 13 -15.51 -13.05 -29.76
CA ALA A 13 -15.25 -13.55 -28.41
C ALA A 13 -13.80 -13.36 -27.92
N LEU A 14 -13.06 -12.37 -28.42
CA LEU A 14 -11.68 -12.11 -27.97
C LEU A 14 -11.41 -10.62 -27.67
N LEU A 15 -12.32 -10.00 -26.91
CA LEU A 15 -12.09 -8.71 -26.27
C LEU A 15 -12.57 -8.75 -24.80
N VAL A 16 -12.35 -9.90 -24.14
CA VAL A 16 -12.41 -9.95 -22.68
C VAL A 16 -11.16 -9.24 -22.15
N CYS A 17 -11.37 -7.95 -21.92
CA CYS A 17 -10.71 -7.08 -20.95
C CYS A 17 -9.49 -7.71 -20.26
N LEU A 18 -8.29 -7.35 -20.71
CA LEU A 18 -7.12 -7.32 -19.83
C LEU A 18 -7.31 -6.18 -18.83
N SER A 19 -8.27 -6.35 -17.92
CA SER A 19 -8.30 -5.59 -16.68
C SER A 19 -7.22 -6.20 -15.81
N SER A 20 -5.98 -5.76 -15.96
CA SER A 20 -4.97 -5.99 -14.92
C SER A 20 -5.62 -5.54 -13.61
N PRO A 21 -5.79 -6.40 -12.60
CA PRO A 21 -6.23 -5.92 -11.30
C PRO A 21 -5.18 -4.88 -10.91
N ALA A 22 -5.59 -3.61 -10.81
CA ALA A 22 -4.79 -2.61 -10.13
C ALA A 22 -4.39 -3.25 -8.81
N ALA A 23 -3.08 -3.46 -8.59
CA ALA A 23 -2.57 -4.28 -7.51
C ALA A 23 -3.22 -3.80 -6.21
N ALA A 24 -4.22 -4.54 -5.72
CA ALA A 24 -4.91 -4.20 -4.50
C ALA A 24 -3.87 -4.40 -3.40
N SER A 25 -3.53 -3.33 -2.68
CA SER A 25 -2.57 -3.40 -1.57
C SER A 25 -3.04 -4.44 -0.57
N ASP A 26 -2.22 -5.48 -0.32
CA ASP A 26 -2.50 -6.51 0.66
C ASP A 26 -2.26 -5.95 2.07
N LEU A 27 -3.34 -5.52 2.72
CA LEU A 27 -3.30 -4.99 4.09
C LEU A 27 -2.75 -6.02 5.10
N ALA A 28 -2.92 -7.32 4.85
CA ALA A 28 -2.38 -8.35 5.74
C ALA A 28 -0.85 -8.42 5.62
N ASN A 29 -0.29 -8.24 4.42
CA ASN A 29 1.15 -8.11 4.27
C ASN A 29 1.67 -6.77 4.83
N GLY A 30 0.94 -5.68 4.59
CA GLY A 30 1.23 -4.37 5.17
C GLY A 30 1.32 -4.41 6.71
N ALA A 31 0.40 -5.14 7.36
CA ALA A 31 0.43 -5.36 8.81
C ALA A 31 1.70 -6.11 9.27
N LYS A 32 2.14 -7.13 8.52
CA LYS A 32 3.39 -7.88 8.81
C LYS A 32 4.62 -6.98 8.66
N VAL A 33 4.68 -6.19 7.58
CA VAL A 33 5.76 -5.23 7.35
C VAL A 33 5.79 -4.19 8.47
N PHE A 34 4.63 -3.65 8.87
CA PHE A 34 4.50 -2.71 9.96
C PHE A 34 5.02 -3.28 11.29
N SER A 35 4.58 -4.49 11.63
CA SER A 35 4.99 -5.17 12.86
C SER A 35 6.51 -5.38 12.92
N ALA A 36 7.11 -5.81 11.80
CA ALA A 36 8.54 -6.11 11.75
C ALA A 36 9.44 -4.86 11.72
N ASN A 37 8.96 -3.72 11.21
CA ASN A 37 9.81 -2.57 10.88
C ASN A 37 9.42 -1.25 11.57
N CYS A 38 8.14 -1.06 11.87
CA CYS A 38 7.58 0.25 12.25
C CYS A 38 7.14 0.28 13.72
N ALA A 39 6.61 -0.84 14.21
CA ALA A 39 5.97 -0.92 15.53
C ALA A 39 6.92 -0.58 16.69
N ALA A 40 8.23 -0.75 16.53
CA ALA A 40 9.22 -0.39 17.55
C ALA A 40 9.13 1.09 17.98
N CYS A 41 8.73 1.98 17.07
CA CYS A 41 8.53 3.40 17.36
C CYS A 41 7.05 3.83 17.29
N HIS A 42 6.25 3.12 16.50
CA HIS A 42 4.87 3.50 16.13
C HIS A 42 3.80 2.54 16.65
N THR A 43 4.09 1.78 17.71
CA THR A 43 3.10 0.85 18.30
C THR A 43 1.80 1.58 18.65
N GLY A 44 0.66 0.95 18.37
CA GLY A 44 -0.68 1.53 18.59
C GLY A 44 -0.91 2.87 17.89
N GLY A 45 -0.23 3.13 16.78
CA GLY A 45 -0.31 4.40 16.04
C GLY A 45 0.42 5.56 16.72
N GLY A 46 1.14 5.33 17.82
CA GLY A 46 1.89 6.37 18.52
C GLY A 46 3.17 6.81 17.78
N ASN A 47 3.98 7.60 18.47
CA ASN A 47 5.35 7.91 18.05
C ASN A 47 6.22 8.16 19.28
N LEU A 48 7.08 7.19 19.61
CA LEU A 48 7.94 7.24 20.79
C LEU A 48 9.00 8.34 20.73
N ILE A 49 9.35 8.83 19.54
CA ILE A 49 10.38 9.86 19.36
C ILE A 49 9.76 11.26 19.41
N ASN A 50 8.55 11.42 18.87
CA ASN A 50 7.82 12.69 18.87
C ASN A 50 6.33 12.44 19.09
N ALA A 51 5.88 12.60 20.34
CA ALA A 51 4.50 12.35 20.75
C ALA A 51 3.46 13.23 20.04
N ALA A 52 3.87 14.35 19.42
CA ALA A 52 2.97 15.21 18.67
C ALA A 52 2.80 14.79 17.20
N LYS A 53 3.55 13.79 16.72
CA LYS A 53 3.54 13.32 15.32
C LYS A 53 3.19 11.84 15.25
N THR A 54 1.98 11.51 15.66
CA THR A 54 1.48 10.13 15.65
C THR A 54 1.02 9.71 14.25
N LEU A 55 0.61 8.45 14.11
CA LEU A 55 -0.01 7.92 12.89
C LEU A 55 -1.54 8.02 12.91
N LYS A 56 -2.12 8.69 13.90
CA LYS A 56 -3.57 8.93 13.98
C LYS A 56 -4.00 9.90 12.88
N GLN A 57 -5.22 9.73 12.38
CA GLN A 57 -5.73 10.48 11.23
C GLN A 57 -5.56 12.00 11.38
N SER A 58 -5.92 12.56 12.53
CA SER A 58 -5.83 14.02 12.77
C SER A 58 -4.40 14.57 12.69
N ASP A 59 -3.41 13.79 13.14
CA ASP A 59 -2.01 14.19 13.06
C ASP A 59 -1.49 14.02 11.63
N LEU A 60 -1.87 12.93 10.94
CA LEU A 60 -1.53 12.74 9.54
C LEU A 60 -2.07 13.88 8.69
N GLU A 61 -3.31 14.31 8.88
CA GLU A 61 -3.90 15.46 8.17
C GLU A 61 -3.15 16.76 8.48
N LYS A 62 -2.94 17.05 9.77
CA LYS A 62 -2.24 18.26 10.24
C LYS A 62 -0.83 18.40 9.66
N TYR A 63 -0.14 17.29 9.44
CA TYR A 63 1.23 17.27 8.90
C TYR A 63 1.29 16.89 7.41
N GLU A 64 0.15 16.92 6.69
CA GLU A 64 0.07 16.65 5.24
C GLU A 64 0.53 15.23 4.85
N MET A 65 0.35 14.28 5.76
CA MET A 65 0.73 12.87 5.66
C MET A 65 -0.47 11.93 5.43
N ALA A 66 -1.70 12.44 5.38
CA ALA A 66 -2.92 11.64 5.19
C ALA A 66 -3.13 11.21 3.72
N SER A 67 -2.07 10.71 3.06
CA SER A 67 -2.14 10.14 1.72
C SER A 67 -1.12 9.03 1.54
N ILE A 68 -1.45 8.05 0.68
CA ILE A 68 -0.55 6.94 0.36
C ILE A 68 0.79 7.44 -0.16
N GLU A 69 0.79 8.43 -1.06
CA GLU A 69 2.02 8.96 -1.65
C GLU A 69 2.92 9.65 -0.62
N ALA A 70 2.34 10.42 0.30
CA ALA A 70 3.09 11.07 1.37
C ALA A 70 3.73 10.02 2.30
N ILE A 71 2.95 9.03 2.73
CA ILE A 71 3.44 7.94 3.60
C ILE A 71 4.53 7.14 2.89
N LYS A 72 4.32 6.72 1.64
CA LYS A 72 5.33 6.04 0.83
C LYS A 72 6.61 6.85 0.77
N THR A 73 6.52 8.13 0.43
CA THR A 73 7.70 9.01 0.33
C THR A 73 8.47 9.08 1.64
N GLN A 74 7.75 9.21 2.76
CA GLN A 74 8.33 9.28 4.10
C GLN A 74 8.96 7.94 4.53
N VAL A 75 8.35 6.80 4.20
CA VAL A 75 8.92 5.46 4.45
C VAL A 75 10.17 5.25 3.59
N THR A 76 10.10 5.57 2.30
CA THR A 76 11.22 5.39 1.35
C THR A 76 12.42 6.23 1.75
N LYS A 77 12.21 7.53 2.02
CA LYS A 77 13.31 8.49 2.23
C LYS A 77 13.73 8.61 3.70
N GLY A 78 12.87 8.22 4.64
CA GLY A 78 13.05 8.54 6.05
C GLY A 78 13.03 10.05 6.32
N LYS A 79 13.12 10.43 7.59
CA LYS A 79 13.32 11.83 8.01
C LYS A 79 13.76 11.88 9.47
N ASN A 80 14.82 12.62 9.77
CA ASN A 80 15.36 12.75 11.12
C ASN A 80 15.64 11.36 11.74
N ALA A 81 15.00 11.04 12.87
CA ALA A 81 15.16 9.76 13.55
C ALA A 81 14.45 8.58 12.85
N MET A 82 13.53 8.83 11.93
CA MET A 82 12.89 7.77 11.15
C MET A 82 13.86 7.34 10.03
N PRO A 83 14.34 6.09 10.03
CA PRO A 83 15.29 5.63 9.02
C PRO A 83 14.65 5.53 7.64
N ALA A 84 15.47 5.64 6.60
CA ALA A 84 15.04 5.33 5.24
C ALA A 84 14.87 3.81 5.06
N PHE A 85 13.77 3.40 4.43
CA PHE A 85 13.52 2.00 4.09
C PHE A 85 13.66 1.71 2.59
N GLY A 86 13.89 2.72 1.76
CA GLY A 86 14.25 2.53 0.35
C GLY A 86 15.47 1.61 0.23
N GLY A 87 15.36 0.58 -0.61
CA GLY A 87 16.39 -0.46 -0.79
C GLY A 87 16.47 -1.50 0.33
N ARG A 88 15.75 -1.31 1.45
CA ARG A 88 15.59 -2.31 2.52
C ARG A 88 14.27 -3.07 2.39
N LEU A 89 13.23 -2.36 1.99
CA LEU A 89 11.94 -2.90 1.60
C LEU A 89 11.80 -2.78 0.07
N SER A 90 11.09 -3.74 -0.52
CA SER A 90 10.63 -3.62 -1.91
C SER A 90 9.58 -2.54 -2.05
N ASP A 91 9.41 -1.99 -3.27
CA ASP A 91 8.38 -0.99 -3.55
C ASP A 91 6.98 -1.50 -3.18
N THR A 92 6.68 -2.77 -3.45
CA THR A 92 5.43 -3.42 -3.06
C THR A 92 5.22 -3.42 -1.55
N GLN A 93 6.25 -3.76 -0.75
CA GLN A 93 6.14 -3.71 0.71
C GLN A 93 5.93 -2.28 1.23
N ILE A 94 6.53 -1.29 0.58
CA ILE A 94 6.34 0.13 0.92
C ILE A 94 4.90 0.57 0.58
N ASP A 95 4.34 0.12 -0.54
CA ASP A 95 2.96 0.36 -0.92
C ASP A 95 1.98 -0.25 0.09
N GLU A 96 2.20 -1.51 0.45
CA GLU A 96 1.34 -2.24 1.38
C GLU A 96 1.40 -1.68 2.80
N VAL A 97 2.58 -1.31 3.30
CA VAL A 97 2.69 -0.69 4.63
C VAL A 97 2.11 0.72 4.64
N ALA A 98 2.22 1.48 3.55
CA ALA A 98 1.57 2.79 3.44
C ALA A 98 0.05 2.66 3.45
N ALA A 99 -0.50 1.69 2.69
CA ALA A 99 -1.92 1.37 2.70
C ALA A 99 -2.40 0.92 4.09
N TYR A 100 -1.63 0.08 4.77
CA TYR A 100 -1.94 -0.35 6.12
C TYR A 100 -1.94 0.81 7.13
N VAL A 101 -0.94 1.69 7.09
CA VAL A 101 -0.89 2.87 7.98
C VAL A 101 -2.10 3.77 7.78
N LEU A 102 -2.48 4.04 6.53
CA LEU A 102 -3.64 4.88 6.24
C LEU A 102 -4.97 4.19 6.58
N ASP A 103 -5.09 2.88 6.39
CA ASP A 103 -6.28 2.14 6.83
C ASP A 103 -6.44 2.17 8.36
N GLN A 104 -5.34 2.10 9.09
CA GLN A 104 -5.37 2.04 10.56
C GLN A 104 -5.41 3.40 11.24
N SER A 105 -5.14 4.51 10.54
CA SER A 105 -5.08 5.85 11.13
C SER A 105 -6.39 6.30 11.78
N ASP A 106 -7.53 5.85 11.25
CA ASP A 106 -8.87 6.09 11.82
C ASP A 106 -9.21 5.17 13.00
N LYS A 107 -8.42 4.12 13.21
CA LYS A 107 -8.63 3.09 14.24
C LYS A 107 -7.72 3.30 15.46
N TRP A 108 -6.73 4.20 15.37
CA TRP A 108 -5.72 4.48 16.40
C TRP A 108 -6.04 5.69 17.29
#